data_AF-A0A7I0IIH5-F1
#
_entry.id   AF-A0A7I0IIH5-F1
#
_cell.length_a   1.000
_cell.length_b   1.000
_cell.length_c   1.000
_cell.angle_alpha   90.00
_cell.angle_beta   90.00
_cell.angle_gamma   90.00
#
_symmetry.space_group_name_H-M   'P 1'
#
loop_
_entity.id
_entity.type
_entity.pdbx_description
1 polymer ?
#
loop_
_entity_poly.entity_id
_entity_poly.type
_entity_poly.pdbx_seq_one_letter_code
_entity_poly.pdbx_strand_id
1 'polypeptide(L)'
;MIQYLNFEMIMNLLKRCKSFWGSFKNKDWFYLILYTLIYLIHCLVSWQDLTKINSQIESEMILRNGFVSFWHLYPYHVFSVYLISILYLLFSYLIVSVFAKLKMIQIQSKITSFYITQFNLFFFIICILYIGNVLLGIFSDTEVYTVLVLCFWIGTYLIFVNQNGKLFRNQVLLESGSVFIFSKCIGYMIPILWTFILLLLIKR
;
A
#
# COMPACT_ATOMS: atom_id res chain seq x y z
N MET A 1 37.05 -9.20 -33.16
CA MET A 1 35.65 -9.52 -33.51
C MET A 1 34.88 -10.22 -32.36
N ILE A 2 35.32 -10.14 -31.09
CA ILE A 2 34.65 -10.78 -29.92
C ILE A 2 34.05 -9.74 -28.94
N GLN A 3 34.51 -8.48 -28.97
CA GLN A 3 33.98 -7.42 -28.08
C GLN A 3 32.64 -6.80 -28.53
N TYR A 4 32.30 -6.84 -29.81
CA TYR A 4 31.03 -6.27 -30.31
C TYR A 4 29.81 -7.14 -30.01
N LEU A 5 29.98 -8.47 -29.92
CA LEU A 5 28.90 -9.40 -29.58
C LEU A 5 28.32 -9.16 -28.18
N ASN A 6 29.15 -8.67 -27.26
CA ASN A 6 28.77 -8.48 -25.86
C ASN A 6 27.91 -7.22 -25.67
N PHE A 7 28.22 -6.13 -26.38
CA PHE A 7 27.47 -4.88 -26.27
C PHE A 7 26.08 -4.98 -26.90
N GLU A 8 25.96 -5.63 -28.07
CA GLU A 8 24.68 -5.82 -28.74
C GLU A 8 23.76 -6.77 -27.95
N MET A 9 24.33 -7.82 -27.34
CA MET A 9 23.60 -8.71 -26.43
C MET A 9 23.12 -7.97 -25.17
N ILE A 10 23.96 -7.15 -24.55
CA ILE A 10 23.58 -6.32 -23.39
C ILE A 10 22.49 -5.31 -23.77
N MET A 11 22.62 -4.62 -24.90
CA MET A 11 21.61 -3.68 -25.38
C MET A 11 20.28 -4.35 -25.69
N ASN A 12 20.30 -5.57 -26.26
CA ASN A 12 19.11 -6.37 -26.50
C ASN A 12 18.48 -6.88 -25.21
N LEU A 13 19.27 -7.25 -24.20
CA LEU A 13 18.80 -7.58 -22.86
C LEU A 13 18.15 -6.37 -22.19
N LEU A 14 18.78 -5.19 -22.24
CA LEU A 14 18.20 -3.95 -21.69
C LEU A 14 16.90 -3.56 -22.39
N LYS A 15 16.82 -3.69 -23.72
CA LYS A 15 15.57 -3.47 -24.47
C LYS A 15 14.48 -4.47 -24.07
N ARG A 16 14.83 -5.76 -23.93
CA ARG A 16 13.90 -6.80 -23.44
C ARG A 16 13.44 -6.54 -22.02
N CYS A 17 14.34 -6.17 -21.11
CA CYS A 17 14.02 -5.78 -19.74
C CYS A 17 13.11 -4.55 -19.70
N LYS A 18 13.39 -3.53 -20.52
CA LYS A 18 12.54 -2.33 -20.61
C LYS A 18 11.14 -2.65 -21.15
N SER A 19 11.05 -3.48 -22.20
CA SER A 19 9.78 -3.95 -22.76
C SER A 19 8.99 -4.80 -21.76
N PHE A 20 9.66 -5.74 -21.11
CA PHE A 20 9.10 -6.57 -20.06
C PHE A 20 8.60 -5.71 -18.89
N TRP A 21 9.40 -4.75 -18.43
CA TRP A 21 9.03 -3.81 -17.36
C TRP A 21 7.82 -2.96 -17.74
N GLY A 22 7.76 -2.47 -18.99
CA GLY A 22 6.60 -1.73 -19.50
C GLY A 22 5.33 -2.57 -19.51
N SER A 23 5.41 -3.82 -19.97
CA SER A 23 4.29 -4.76 -19.96
C SER A 23 3.88 -5.17 -18.54
N PHE A 24 4.85 -5.35 -17.66
CA PHE A 24 4.65 -5.75 -16.27
C PHE A 24 4.02 -4.64 -15.43
N LYS A 25 4.42 -3.38 -15.64
CA LYS A 25 3.84 -2.19 -14.98
C LYS A 25 2.33 -2.05 -15.23
N ASN A 26 1.84 -2.55 -16.36
CA ASN A 26 0.43 -2.44 -16.73
C ASN A 26 -0.44 -3.57 -16.13
N LYS A 27 0.12 -4.44 -15.29
CA LYS A 27 -0.64 -5.52 -14.64
C LYS A 27 -1.36 -5.04 -13.39
N ASP A 28 -2.56 -5.56 -13.19
CA ASP A 28 -3.44 -5.29 -12.03
C ASP A 28 -2.85 -5.67 -10.67
N TRP A 29 -1.73 -6.40 -10.63
CA TRP A 29 -1.07 -6.87 -9.43
C TRP A 29 0.36 -6.31 -9.29
N PHE A 30 0.72 -5.35 -10.14
CA PHE A 30 2.09 -4.84 -10.23
C PHE A 30 2.59 -4.32 -8.88
N TYR A 31 1.80 -3.47 -8.21
CA TYR A 31 2.24 -2.87 -6.94
C TYR A 31 2.26 -3.86 -5.78
N LEU A 32 1.38 -4.88 -5.79
CA LEU A 32 1.48 -5.99 -4.83
C LEU A 32 2.82 -6.71 -4.99
N ILE A 33 3.14 -7.14 -6.21
CA ILE A 33 4.39 -7.86 -6.47
C ILE A 33 5.60 -6.98 -6.15
N LEU A 34 5.56 -5.70 -6.53
CA LEU A 34 6.63 -4.75 -6.24
C LEU A 34 6.85 -4.62 -4.72
N TYR A 35 5.77 -4.44 -3.95
CA TYR A 35 5.84 -4.39 -2.49
C TYR A 35 6.47 -5.67 -1.91
N THR A 36 5.96 -6.84 -2.32
CA THR A 36 6.47 -8.14 -1.85
C THR A 36 7.96 -8.30 -2.16
N LEU A 37 8.38 -7.93 -3.37
CA LEU A 37 9.79 -8.02 -3.77
C LEU A 37 10.67 -7.09 -2.95
N ILE A 38 10.28 -5.82 -2.78
CA ILE A 38 11.04 -4.86 -1.97
C ILE A 38 11.16 -5.36 -0.53
N TYR A 39 10.06 -5.84 0.05
CA TYR A 39 10.05 -6.38 1.41
C TYR A 39 10.95 -7.61 1.55
N LEU A 40 10.89 -8.55 0.61
CA LEU A 40 11.74 -9.75 0.63
C LEU A 40 13.22 -9.39 0.47
N ILE A 41 13.56 -8.48 -0.44
CA ILE A 41 14.93 -7.98 -0.61
C ILE A 41 15.43 -7.37 0.69
N HIS A 42 14.63 -6.50 1.33
CA HIS A 42 14.98 -5.93 2.62
C HIS A 42 15.18 -7.02 3.70
N CYS A 43 14.31 -8.04 3.74
CA CYS A 43 14.47 -9.14 4.69
C CYS A 43 15.76 -9.93 4.48
N LEU A 44 16.16 -10.15 3.23
CA LEU A 44 17.39 -10.86 2.89
C LEU A 44 18.63 -10.01 3.20
N VAL A 45 18.61 -8.71 2.89
CA VAL A 45 19.74 -7.80 3.13
C VAL A 45 19.93 -7.55 4.62
N SER A 46 18.85 -7.35 5.37
CA SER A 46 18.87 -6.99 6.79
C SER A 46 18.66 -8.18 7.72
N TRP A 47 18.88 -9.42 7.26
CA TRP A 47 18.49 -10.64 7.98
C TRP A 47 19.01 -10.69 9.42
N GLN A 48 20.28 -10.31 9.64
CA GLN A 48 20.91 -10.35 10.96
C GLN A 48 20.31 -9.34 11.96
N ASP A 49 19.86 -8.18 11.47
CA ASP A 49 19.25 -7.18 12.35
C ASP A 49 17.78 -7.52 12.60
N LEU A 50 17.10 -8.10 11.62
CA LEU A 50 15.73 -8.58 11.77
C LEU A 50 15.64 -9.77 12.75
N THR A 51 16.64 -10.65 12.81
CA THR A 51 16.65 -11.73 13.81
C THR A 51 16.84 -11.18 15.22
N LYS A 52 17.67 -10.14 15.42
CA LYS A 52 17.78 -9.44 16.71
C LYS A 52 16.44 -8.80 17.11
N ILE A 53 15.77 -8.14 16.17
CA ILE A 53 14.45 -7.55 16.39
C ILE A 53 13.43 -8.64 16.75
N ASN A 54 13.42 -9.77 16.05
CA ASN A 54 12.55 -10.90 16.37
C ASN A 54 12.78 -11.39 17.80
N SER A 55 14.03 -11.60 18.22
CA SER A 55 14.34 -12.03 19.59
C SER A 55 13.88 -11.02 20.65
N GLN A 56 13.99 -9.71 20.36
CA GLN A 56 13.45 -8.67 21.24
C GLN A 56 11.92 -8.77 21.33
N ILE A 57 11.22 -8.85 20.19
CA ILE A 57 9.75 -9.02 20.14
C ILE A 57 9.33 -10.27 20.91
N GLU A 58 10.01 -11.38 20.71
CA GLU A 58 9.73 -12.65 21.41
C GLU A 58 9.86 -12.47 22.92
N SER A 59 10.96 -11.88 23.38
CA SER A 59 11.18 -11.64 24.81
C SER A 59 10.10 -10.74 25.42
N GLU A 60 9.70 -9.66 24.75
CA GLU A 60 8.67 -8.74 25.22
C GLU A 60 7.27 -9.39 25.24
N MET A 61 6.92 -10.13 24.18
CA MET A 61 5.62 -10.79 24.03
C MET A 61 5.45 -11.94 25.01
N ILE A 62 6.50 -12.73 25.26
CA ILE A 62 6.46 -13.79 26.28
C ILE A 62 6.21 -13.19 27.66
N LEU A 63 6.88 -12.09 27.99
CA LEU A 63 6.71 -11.42 29.29
C LEU A 63 5.31 -10.81 29.46
N ARG A 64 4.68 -10.32 28.39
CA ARG A 64 3.35 -9.69 28.47
C ARG A 64 2.19 -10.68 28.36
N ASN A 65 2.28 -11.62 27.43
CA ASN A 65 1.13 -12.42 26.98
C ASN A 65 1.36 -13.93 27.10
N GLY A 66 2.57 -14.40 27.43
CA GLY A 66 2.90 -15.82 27.55
C GLY A 66 2.98 -16.59 26.23
N PHE A 67 2.77 -15.93 25.09
CA PHE A 67 2.94 -16.53 23.76
C PHE A 67 3.36 -15.48 22.73
N VAL A 68 4.02 -15.91 21.65
CA VAL A 68 4.41 -15.06 20.53
C VAL A 68 3.63 -15.50 19.30
N SER A 69 2.88 -14.57 18.71
CA SER A 69 2.19 -14.84 17.45
C SER A 69 3.16 -14.68 16.28
N PHE A 70 3.30 -15.75 15.49
CA PHE A 70 4.18 -15.85 14.33
C PHE A 70 4.05 -14.68 13.33
N TRP A 71 2.85 -14.11 13.19
CA TRP A 71 2.57 -12.99 12.29
C TRP A 71 3.29 -11.69 12.65
N HIS A 72 3.82 -11.58 13.87
CA HIS A 72 4.58 -10.41 14.35
C HIS A 72 6.07 -10.51 14.03
N LEU A 73 6.54 -11.68 13.59
CA LEU A 73 7.95 -11.93 13.35
C LEU A 73 8.29 -11.70 11.88
N TYR A 74 9.48 -11.18 11.62
CA TYR A 74 10.05 -11.17 10.28
C TYR A 74 10.43 -12.60 9.85
N PRO A 75 10.20 -12.98 8.58
CA PRO A 75 9.67 -12.18 7.48
C PRO A 75 8.12 -12.22 7.36
N TYR A 76 7.40 -12.85 8.28
CA TYR A 76 5.96 -13.12 8.18
C TYR A 76 5.06 -11.89 8.34
N HIS A 77 5.61 -10.77 8.81
CA HIS A 77 4.90 -9.50 8.92
C HIS A 77 4.26 -9.01 7.59
N VAL A 78 4.77 -9.46 6.43
CA VAL A 78 4.17 -9.17 5.11
C VAL A 78 2.70 -9.61 5.00
N PHE A 79 2.33 -10.70 5.66
CA PHE A 79 0.96 -11.22 5.64
C PHE A 79 -0.04 -10.28 6.34
N SER A 80 0.42 -9.55 7.36
CA SER A 80 -0.39 -8.53 8.03
C SER A 80 -0.79 -7.42 7.06
N VAL A 81 0.12 -7.00 6.17
CA VAL A 81 -0.19 -5.99 5.15
C VAL A 81 -1.19 -6.53 4.12
N TYR A 82 -1.06 -7.79 3.71
CA TYR A 82 -2.04 -8.42 2.83
C TYR A 82 -3.44 -8.48 3.48
N LEU A 83 -3.51 -8.89 4.74
CA LEU A 83 -4.76 -8.93 5.50
C LEU A 83 -5.40 -7.55 5.61
N ILE A 84 -4.62 -6.52 5.99
CA ILE A 84 -5.09 -5.13 6.07
C ILE A 84 -5.62 -4.65 4.71
N SER A 85 -4.96 -5.02 3.60
CA SER A 85 -5.42 -4.64 2.26
C SER A 85 -6.79 -5.26 1.91
N ILE A 86 -7.00 -6.53 2.26
CA ILE A 86 -8.28 -7.23 2.05
C ILE A 86 -9.36 -6.60 2.92
N LEU A 87 -9.07 -6.33 4.19
CA LEU A 87 -10.01 -5.70 5.11
C LEU A 87 -10.37 -4.27 4.65
N TYR A 88 -9.41 -3.52 4.12
CA TYR A 88 -9.67 -2.20 3.53
C TYR A 88 -10.62 -2.29 2.34
N LEU A 89 -10.42 -3.24 1.42
CA LEU A 89 -11.32 -3.44 0.29
C LEU A 89 -12.72 -3.85 0.75
N LEU A 90 -12.83 -4.76 1.73
CA LEU A 90 -14.11 -5.16 2.31
C LEU A 90 -14.81 -3.98 2.97
N PHE A 91 -14.08 -3.16 3.73
CA PHE A 91 -14.61 -1.93 4.33
C PHE A 91 -15.12 -0.96 3.26
N SER A 92 -14.31 -0.70 2.23
CA SER A 92 -14.73 0.13 1.09
C SER A 92 -15.98 -0.43 0.42
N TYR A 93 -16.05 -1.76 0.24
CA TYR A 93 -17.20 -2.44 -0.32
C TYR A 93 -18.47 -2.27 0.50
N LEU A 94 -18.37 -2.38 1.83
CA LEU A 94 -19.50 -2.14 2.73
C LEU A 94 -20.01 -0.70 2.60
N ILE A 95 -19.12 0.29 2.62
CA ILE A 95 -19.50 1.70 2.46
C ILE A 95 -20.20 1.91 1.12
N VAL A 96 -19.59 1.46 0.01
CA VAL A 96 -20.17 1.58 -1.33
C VAL A 96 -21.54 0.89 -1.40
N SER A 97 -21.68 -0.30 -0.82
CA SER A 97 -22.93 -1.05 -0.82
C SER A 97 -24.05 -0.35 -0.04
N VAL A 98 -23.72 0.30 1.08
CA VAL A 98 -24.67 1.12 1.85
C VAL A 98 -25.16 2.29 1.01
N PHE A 99 -24.26 3.07 0.42
CA PHE A 99 -24.65 4.22 -0.41
C PHE A 99 -25.41 3.80 -1.68
N ALA A 100 -25.09 2.64 -2.27
CA ALA A 100 -25.81 2.10 -3.41
C ALA A 100 -27.22 1.64 -3.02
N LYS A 101 -27.39 0.95 -1.87
CA LYS A 101 -28.72 0.56 -1.36
C LYS A 101 -29.60 1.76 -1.03
N LEU A 102 -29.01 2.86 -0.57
CA LEU A 102 -29.69 4.13 -0.33
C LEU A 102 -30.00 4.90 -1.62
N LYS A 103 -29.70 4.33 -2.81
CA LYS A 103 -29.86 4.96 -4.12
C LYS A 103 -29.12 6.31 -4.25
N MET A 104 -28.08 6.51 -3.44
CA MET A 104 -27.29 7.73 -3.47
C MET A 104 -26.24 7.69 -4.56
N ILE A 105 -25.77 6.49 -4.94
CA ILE A 105 -24.72 6.30 -5.93
C ILE A 105 -25.05 5.18 -6.91
N GLN A 106 -24.54 5.32 -8.14
CA GLN A 106 -24.53 4.31 -9.18
C GLN A 106 -23.10 4.17 -9.72
N ILE A 107 -22.59 2.95 -9.86
CA ILE A 107 -21.21 2.72 -10.32
C ILE A 107 -21.20 2.70 -11.86
N GLN A 108 -20.40 3.56 -12.50
CA GLN A 108 -20.29 3.65 -13.96
C GLN A 108 -19.52 2.47 -14.57
N SER A 109 -18.52 1.96 -13.84
CA SER A 109 -17.63 0.91 -14.33
C SER A 109 -18.05 -0.48 -13.85
N LYS A 110 -17.46 -1.52 -14.44
CA LYS A 110 -17.46 -2.85 -13.82
C LYS A 110 -16.88 -2.70 -12.41
N ILE A 111 -17.67 -3.05 -11.40
CA ILE A 111 -17.31 -2.93 -9.98
C ILE A 111 -15.94 -3.58 -9.66
N THR A 112 -15.60 -4.64 -10.37
CA THR A 112 -14.30 -5.31 -10.31
C THR A 112 -13.13 -4.40 -10.67
N SER A 113 -13.25 -3.59 -11.74
CA SER A 113 -12.19 -2.68 -12.19
C SER A 113 -11.95 -1.56 -11.17
N PHE A 114 -13.02 -1.10 -10.51
CA PHE A 114 -12.93 -0.14 -9.43
C PHE A 114 -12.10 -0.68 -8.26
N TYR A 115 -12.43 -1.88 -7.76
CA TYR A 115 -11.69 -2.49 -6.65
C TYR A 115 -10.26 -2.90 -7.02
N ILE A 116 -10.01 -3.32 -8.27
CA ILE A 116 -8.65 -3.56 -8.76
C ILE A 116 -7.82 -2.27 -8.72
N THR A 117 -8.40 -1.15 -9.16
CA THR A 117 -7.70 0.15 -9.16
C THR A 117 -7.44 0.62 -7.73
N GLN A 118 -8.42 0.42 -6.84
CA GLN A 118 -8.30 0.76 -5.42
C GLN A 118 -7.24 -0.10 -4.71
N PHE A 119 -7.19 -1.40 -5.02
CA PHE A 119 -6.16 -2.32 -4.52
C PHE A 119 -4.76 -1.90 -4.98
N ASN A 120 -4.60 -1.57 -6.26
CA ASN A 120 -3.34 -1.05 -6.78
C ASN A 120 -2.92 0.26 -6.13
N LEU A 121 -3.87 1.18 -5.91
CA LEU A 121 -3.60 2.43 -5.20
C LEU A 121 -3.13 2.18 -3.76
N PHE A 122 -3.77 1.25 -3.05
CA PHE A 122 -3.35 0.85 -1.70
C PHE A 122 -1.89 0.39 -1.71
N PHE A 123 -1.54 -0.59 -2.55
CA PHE A 123 -0.17 -1.10 -2.59
C PHE A 123 0.85 -0.10 -3.11
N PHE A 124 0.47 0.79 -4.04
CA PHE A 124 1.33 1.89 -4.46
C PHE A 124 1.73 2.79 -3.28
N ILE A 125 0.75 3.16 -2.44
CA ILE A 125 0.99 3.96 -1.25
C ILE A 125 1.84 3.21 -0.23
N ILE A 126 1.59 1.91 -0.03
CA ILE A 126 2.42 1.07 0.85
C ILE A 126 3.87 1.00 0.34
N CYS A 127 4.09 0.87 -0.98
CA CYS A 127 5.44 0.92 -1.56
C CYS A 127 6.13 2.25 -1.27
N ILE A 128 5.43 3.38 -1.44
CA ILE A 128 5.97 4.70 -1.12
C ILE A 128 6.34 4.77 0.35
N LEU A 129 5.41 4.40 1.25
CA LEU A 129 5.66 4.41 2.69
C LEU A 129 6.85 3.54 3.07
N TYR A 130 6.95 2.34 2.51
CA TYR A 130 8.03 1.42 2.82
C TYR A 130 9.39 1.97 2.39
N ILE A 131 9.53 2.34 1.12
CA ILE A 131 10.79 2.91 0.59
C ILE A 131 11.13 4.21 1.34
N GLY A 132 10.16 5.08 1.53
CA GLY A 132 10.37 6.35 2.22
C GLY A 132 10.79 6.17 3.68
N ASN A 133 10.24 5.19 4.39
CA ASN A 133 10.68 4.88 5.76
C ASN A 133 12.11 4.35 5.80
N VAL A 134 12.50 3.49 4.85
CA VAL A 134 13.88 3.01 4.73
C VAL A 134 14.83 4.19 4.47
N LEU A 135 14.48 5.11 3.56
CA LEU A 135 15.28 6.30 3.27
C LEU A 135 15.35 7.27 4.44
N LEU A 136 14.24 7.49 5.14
CA LEU A 136 14.19 8.35 6.32
C LEU A 136 15.01 7.78 7.47
N GLY A 137 15.13 6.45 7.56
CA GLY A 137 16.00 5.77 8.53
C GLY A 137 17.46 6.23 8.47
N ILE A 138 17.94 6.76 7.34
CA ILE A 138 19.28 7.34 7.20
C ILE A 138 19.45 8.58 8.10
N PHE A 139 18.35 9.25 8.43
CA PHE A 139 18.34 10.46 9.27
C PHE A 139 17.99 10.16 10.73
N SER A 140 17.96 8.89 11.17
CA SER A 140 17.49 8.47 12.51
C SER A 140 18.13 9.24 13.66
N ASP A 141 19.41 9.62 13.50
CA ASP A 141 20.22 10.22 14.56
C ASP A 141 20.17 11.76 14.54
N THR A 142 19.35 12.35 13.66
CA THR A 142 19.21 13.80 13.52
C THR A 142 18.04 14.35 14.32
N GLU A 143 18.18 15.56 14.85
CA GLU A 143 17.12 16.26 15.60
C GLU A 143 15.84 16.50 14.78
N VAL A 144 15.96 16.50 13.44
CA VAL A 144 14.83 16.73 12.52
C VAL A 144 14.11 15.45 12.10
N TYR A 145 14.60 14.26 12.50
CA TYR A 145 14.06 12.96 12.09
C TYR A 145 12.54 12.85 12.29
N THR A 146 12.08 13.17 13.50
CA THR A 146 10.65 13.09 13.85
C THR A 146 9.80 13.99 12.95
N VAL A 147 10.26 15.21 12.67
CA VAL A 147 9.54 16.16 11.80
C VAL A 147 9.48 15.61 10.37
N LEU A 148 10.59 15.10 9.84
CA LEU A 148 10.65 14.51 8.50
C LEU A 148 9.70 13.32 8.36
N VAL A 149 9.69 12.40 9.34
CA VAL A 149 8.80 11.25 9.36
C VAL A 149 7.33 11.67 9.39
N LEU A 150 6.97 12.62 10.25
CA LEU A 150 5.59 13.12 10.35
C LEU A 150 5.15 13.78 9.05
N CYS A 151 5.95 14.69 8.48
CA CYS A 151 5.65 15.34 7.22
C CYS A 151 5.49 14.32 6.08
N PHE A 152 6.37 13.30 6.02
CA PHE A 152 6.30 12.26 5.01
C PHE A 152 5.05 11.38 5.16
N TRP A 153 4.71 10.96 6.37
CA TRP A 153 3.52 10.13 6.64
C TRP A 153 2.23 10.88 6.34
N ILE A 154 2.11 12.12 6.82
CA ILE A 154 0.94 12.98 6.55
C ILE A 154 0.84 13.25 5.05
N GLY A 155 1.94 13.61 4.38
CA GLY A 155 1.96 13.87 2.94
C GLY A 155 1.50 12.65 2.14
N THR A 156 2.04 11.47 2.45
CA THR A 156 1.71 10.22 1.77
C THR A 156 0.25 9.80 2.03
N TYR A 157 -0.24 10.01 3.25
CA TYR A 157 -1.63 9.80 3.60
C TYR A 157 -2.57 10.74 2.83
N LEU A 158 -2.25 12.03 2.75
CA LEU A 158 -3.04 13.00 1.97
C LEU A 158 -3.06 12.66 0.48
N ILE A 159 -1.96 12.14 -0.07
CA ILE A 159 -1.92 11.61 -1.44
C ILE A 159 -2.90 10.44 -1.58
N PHE A 160 -2.87 9.48 -0.65
CA PHE A 160 -3.79 8.33 -0.67
C PHE A 160 -5.26 8.76 -0.66
N VAL A 161 -5.64 9.63 0.29
CA VAL A 161 -7.00 10.18 0.39
C VAL A 161 -7.40 10.90 -0.90
N ASN A 162 -6.54 11.79 -1.40
CA ASN A 162 -6.83 12.55 -2.62
C ASN A 162 -7.03 11.66 -3.84
N GLN A 163 -6.14 10.68 -4.04
CA GLN A 163 -6.23 9.75 -5.17
C GLN A 163 -7.46 8.85 -5.06
N ASN A 164 -7.84 8.40 -3.86
CA ASN A 164 -9.07 7.64 -3.67
C ASN A 164 -10.31 8.49 -3.99
N GLY A 165 -10.36 9.76 -3.56
CA GLY A 165 -11.43 10.67 -3.96
C GLY A 165 -11.52 10.90 -5.47
N LYS A 166 -10.38 11.03 -6.16
CA LYS A 166 -10.35 11.11 -7.64
C LYS A 166 -10.86 9.84 -8.30
N LEU A 167 -10.49 8.67 -7.78
CA LEU A 167 -10.99 7.37 -8.27
C LEU A 167 -12.51 7.31 -8.20
N PHE A 168 -13.08 7.64 -7.04
CA PHE A 168 -14.53 7.67 -6.84
C PHE A 168 -15.22 8.68 -7.75
N ARG A 169 -14.69 9.90 -7.85
CA ARG A 169 -15.25 10.93 -8.76
C ARG A 169 -15.38 10.42 -10.19
N ASN A 170 -14.40 9.65 -10.66
CA ASN A 170 -14.33 9.21 -12.05
C ASN A 170 -15.13 7.94 -12.34
N GLN A 171 -15.49 7.15 -11.32
CA GLN A 171 -16.10 5.83 -11.50
C GLN A 171 -17.46 5.67 -10.82
N VAL A 172 -17.90 6.65 -10.03
CA VAL A 172 -19.18 6.65 -9.30
C VAL A 172 -20.00 7.88 -9.69
N LEU A 173 -21.16 7.64 -10.32
CA LEU A 173 -22.18 8.65 -10.59
C LEU A 173 -23.18 8.72 -9.45
N LEU A 174 -23.90 9.85 -9.39
CA LEU A 174 -25.11 9.99 -8.58
C LEU A 174 -26.31 9.81 -9.51
N GLU A 175 -27.35 9.13 -9.04
CA GLU A 175 -28.60 8.96 -9.81
C GLU A 175 -29.27 10.30 -10.16
N SER A 176 -29.04 11.35 -9.36
CA SER A 176 -29.68 12.67 -9.51
C SER A 176 -29.07 13.59 -10.58
N GLY A 177 -28.09 13.14 -11.37
CA GLY A 177 -27.49 13.95 -12.45
C GLY A 177 -26.70 15.20 -12.01
N SER A 178 -26.71 15.57 -10.73
CA SER A 178 -25.89 16.63 -10.15
C SER A 178 -25.42 16.25 -8.74
N VAL A 179 -24.11 16.08 -8.58
CA VAL A 179 -23.11 16.99 -7.98
C VAL A 179 -21.82 16.17 -7.85
N PHE A 180 -20.88 16.34 -8.80
CA PHE A 180 -19.54 15.68 -8.85
C PHE A 180 -18.73 15.69 -7.54
N ILE A 181 -19.13 16.54 -6.59
CA ILE A 181 -18.48 16.72 -5.29
C ILE A 181 -18.84 15.57 -4.33
N PHE A 182 -20.08 15.05 -4.35
CA PHE A 182 -20.52 14.08 -3.35
C PHE A 182 -19.85 12.71 -3.50
N SER A 183 -19.70 12.19 -4.73
CA SER A 183 -18.96 10.94 -4.98
C SER A 183 -17.50 11.07 -4.56
N LYS A 184 -16.89 12.24 -4.82
CA LYS A 184 -15.53 12.57 -4.36
C LYS A 184 -15.43 12.58 -2.82
N CYS A 185 -16.41 13.14 -2.13
CA CYS A 185 -16.47 13.16 -0.67
C CYS A 185 -16.54 11.74 -0.08
N ILE A 186 -17.36 10.84 -0.65
CA ILE A 186 -17.38 9.43 -0.23
C ILE A 186 -15.99 8.81 -0.40
N GLY A 187 -15.34 9.06 -1.54
CA GLY A 187 -13.99 8.56 -1.80
C GLY A 187 -12.93 9.11 -0.84
N TYR A 188 -13.06 10.34 -0.35
CA TYR A 188 -12.19 10.85 0.73
C TYR A 188 -12.51 10.20 2.08
N MET A 189 -13.79 10.00 2.37
CA MET A 189 -14.27 9.49 3.65
C MET A 189 -13.79 8.07 3.93
N ILE A 190 -13.71 7.20 2.92
CA ILE A 190 -13.31 5.79 3.11
C ILE A 190 -11.93 5.63 3.75
N PRO A 191 -10.82 6.16 3.20
CA PRO A 191 -9.51 6.05 3.82
C PRO A 191 -9.43 6.80 5.17
N ILE A 192 -10.23 7.85 5.36
CA ILE A 192 -10.33 8.58 6.64
C ILE A 192 -10.94 7.71 7.73
N LEU A 193 -12.13 7.17 7.48
CA LEU A 193 -12.82 6.29 8.43
C LEU A 193 -12.03 5.02 8.68
N TRP A 194 -11.43 4.43 7.64
CA TRP A 194 -10.58 3.26 7.77
C TRP A 194 -9.41 3.50 8.74
N THR A 195 -8.66 4.59 8.54
CA THR A 195 -7.56 4.95 9.45
C THR A 195 -8.07 5.20 10.87
N PHE A 196 -9.21 5.88 11.03
CA PHE A 196 -9.79 6.10 12.35
C PHE A 196 -10.16 4.79 13.06
N ILE A 197 -10.77 3.84 12.34
CA ILE A 197 -11.10 2.51 12.88
C ILE A 197 -9.82 1.77 13.30
N LEU A 198 -8.78 1.77 12.46
CA LEU A 198 -7.50 1.14 12.81
C LEU A 198 -6.89 1.76 14.08
N LEU A 199 -6.91 3.09 14.20
CA LEU A 199 -6.41 3.78 15.40
C LEU A 199 -7.20 3.43 16.67
N LEU A 200 -8.52 3.24 16.55
CA LEU A 200 -9.36 2.79 17.66
C LEU A 200 -9.08 1.35 18.07
N LEU A 201 -8.77 0.47 17.09
CA LEU A 201 -8.43 -0.92 17.35
C LEU A 201 -7.05 -1.07 18.01
N ILE A 202 -6.09 -0.22 17.67
CA ILE A 202 -4.72 -0.26 18.22
C ILE A 202 -4.65 0.27 19.66
N LYS A 203 -5.60 1.10 20.08
CA LYS A 203 -5.63 1.70 21.42
C LYS A 203 -6.14 0.77 22.53
N ARG A 204 -6.55 -0.45 22.21
CA ARG A 204 -7.00 -1.48 23.16
C ARG A 204 -6.01 -2.62 23.18
#